data_AF-A0A9P8F841-F1
#
_entry.id   AF-A0A9P8F841-F1
#
_cell.length_a   1.000
_cell.length_b   1.000
_cell.length_c   1.000
_cell.angle_alpha   90.00
_cell.angle_beta   90.00
_cell.angle_gamma   90.00
#
_symmetry.space_group_name_H-M   'P 1'
#
loop_
_entity.id
_entity.type
_entity.pdbx_description
1 polymer ?
#
loop_
_entity_poly.entity_id
_entity_poly.type
_entity_poly.pdbx_seq_one_letter_code
_entity_poly.pdbx_strand_id
1 'polypeptide(L)'
;MTAGSSKDPIDVVEIEQPSQATTKLPNVHETEVTPLLGQIAAPQNETTKNNGRCQMSSRAILIIMGILILIIQCADQFSEAPLTRIFESIYCYQYWEHEDPTKILIPRTAIGPGALGGVEEQWCKVAEVQGKVAMLKGTQQFLDCIPSLILSIPIGILADRWGRRPIMVIGLCGFPLRLGWQLFVCWFWQNFNLRVSWFSALYALILGGSPVISAVAFVVVSDVTNQESRSAVFLRIYSANLTSNLVCPPLVAWIMTRNPLVAVFIGIGCFCIGVPLSLLIPETLGYQQLVKPNEERSDEAESTSTPKNQVKSFLKQCYKPLVGSTKYFLHDKRVVLLVITFVPIMLT
;
A
#
# COMPACT_ATOMS: atom_id res chain seq x y z
N MET A 1 -27.45 64.11 -43.18
CA MET A 1 -26.21 63.37 -43.50
C MET A 1 -26.63 61.90 -43.63
N THR A 2 -27.02 61.47 -44.84
CA THR A 2 -26.16 60.83 -45.87
C THR A 2 -25.69 59.43 -45.41
N ALA A 3 -26.43 58.34 -45.70
CA ALA A 3 -26.64 57.64 -47.00
C ALA A 3 -25.44 56.73 -47.39
N GLY A 4 -25.61 55.54 -47.99
CA GLY A 4 -26.80 54.85 -48.52
C GLY A 4 -26.86 53.33 -48.15
N SER A 5 -27.87 52.53 -48.56
CA SER A 5 -28.12 51.99 -49.93
C SER A 5 -27.25 50.75 -50.25
N SER A 6 -27.66 49.61 -50.86
CA SER A 6 -28.95 49.00 -51.34
C SER A 6 -28.57 47.63 -52.02
N LYS A 7 -29.37 46.55 -52.22
CA LYS A 7 -30.80 46.18 -52.06
C LYS A 7 -30.99 44.63 -52.01
N ASP A 8 -32.17 44.15 -51.59
CA ASP A 8 -32.74 42.81 -51.92
C ASP A 8 -33.43 42.79 -53.32
N PRO A 9 -33.72 41.62 -53.95
CA PRO A 9 -34.84 40.71 -53.61
C PRO A 9 -34.39 39.23 -53.42
N ILE A 10 -35.12 38.28 -52.81
CA ILE A 10 -36.55 37.83 -52.81
C ILE A 10 -36.97 36.99 -54.03
N ASP A 11 -37.25 35.69 -53.77
CA ASP A 11 -38.22 34.73 -54.38
C ASP A 11 -37.72 33.31 -54.03
N VAL A 12 -38.37 32.38 -53.30
CA VAL A 12 -39.77 31.93 -53.04
C VAL A 12 -40.25 30.86 -54.06
N VAL A 13 -41.05 29.88 -53.55
CA VAL A 13 -41.84 28.82 -54.26
C VAL A 13 -41.28 27.36 -54.30
N GLU A 14 -42.09 26.46 -53.71
CA GLU A 14 -42.43 25.01 -53.94
C GLU A 14 -41.40 23.99 -54.54
N ILE A 15 -41.18 22.81 -53.93
CA ILE A 15 -41.98 21.55 -53.89
C ILE A 15 -42.08 20.83 -55.26
N GLU A 16 -41.58 19.58 -55.35
CA GLU A 16 -42.33 18.34 -55.71
C GLU A 16 -41.39 17.14 -56.05
N GLN A 17 -41.79 15.93 -55.66
CA GLN A 17 -41.31 14.61 -56.12
C GLN A 17 -42.51 13.88 -56.79
N PRO A 18 -42.36 12.75 -57.52
CA PRO A 18 -41.21 12.09 -58.14
C PRO A 18 -41.49 11.79 -59.66
N SER A 19 -40.73 10.90 -60.32
CA SER A 19 -41.30 9.78 -61.13
C SER A 19 -40.21 8.81 -61.66
N GLN A 20 -40.63 7.67 -62.20
CA GLN A 20 -39.80 6.57 -62.74
C GLN A 20 -39.87 6.49 -64.28
N ALA A 21 -38.82 5.96 -64.92
CA ALA A 21 -38.92 5.28 -66.22
C ALA A 21 -37.77 4.27 -66.42
N THR A 22 -38.09 3.05 -66.87
CA THR A 22 -37.12 1.99 -67.25
C THR A 22 -36.58 2.21 -68.68
N THR A 23 -35.60 1.46 -69.22
CA THR A 23 -35.87 0.19 -69.93
C THR A 23 -34.62 -0.42 -70.63
N LYS A 24 -34.45 -1.76 -70.51
CA LYS A 24 -33.66 -2.74 -71.33
C LYS A 24 -32.14 -2.97 -71.12
N LEU A 25 -31.81 -4.26 -71.34
CA LEU A 25 -30.55 -5.06 -71.22
C LEU A 25 -30.27 -5.70 -72.63
N PRO A 26 -29.36 -6.70 -72.89
CA PRO A 26 -28.31 -7.35 -72.07
C PRO A 26 -26.93 -7.67 -72.74
N ASN A 27 -25.91 -7.96 -71.92
CA ASN A 27 -24.93 -9.09 -71.96
C ASN A 27 -23.75 -8.75 -70.99
N VAL A 28 -23.32 -9.55 -69.99
CA VAL A 28 -22.87 -10.97 -69.97
C VAL A 28 -21.52 -11.14 -70.70
N HIS A 29 -20.39 -11.64 -70.14
CA HIS A 29 -20.01 -12.24 -68.82
C HIS A 29 -18.88 -11.38 -68.14
N GLU A 30 -18.36 -11.54 -66.91
CA GLU A 30 -18.65 -12.31 -65.67
C GLU A 30 -18.04 -11.55 -64.45
N THR A 31 -18.43 -11.77 -63.18
CA THR A 31 -17.81 -12.77 -62.25
C THR A 31 -18.63 -12.91 -60.95
N GLU A 32 -18.39 -13.98 -60.21
CA GLU A 32 -19.18 -14.53 -59.08
C GLU A 32 -19.74 -13.54 -58.02
N VAL A 33 -21.05 -13.64 -57.78
CA VAL A 33 -21.61 -13.56 -56.41
C VAL A 33 -22.72 -14.60 -56.27
N THR A 34 -22.55 -15.63 -55.43
CA THR A 34 -23.55 -16.67 -55.22
C THR A 34 -24.17 -16.56 -53.81
N PRO A 35 -25.39 -16.02 -53.67
CA PRO A 35 -26.08 -15.96 -52.39
C PRO A 35 -26.86 -17.26 -52.11
N LEU A 36 -26.92 -17.72 -50.86
CA LEU A 36 -28.00 -18.61 -50.45
C LEU A 36 -28.31 -18.58 -48.94
N LEU A 37 -29.61 -18.76 -48.67
CA LEU A 37 -30.22 -19.29 -47.46
C LEU A 37 -30.00 -18.54 -46.13
N GLY A 38 -31.03 -17.81 -45.71
CA GLY A 38 -31.23 -17.56 -44.29
C GLY A 38 -31.62 -18.86 -43.59
N GLN A 39 -30.98 -19.17 -42.46
CA GLN A 39 -31.49 -20.16 -41.51
C GLN A 39 -32.20 -19.46 -40.36
N ILE A 40 -33.35 -20.00 -39.98
CA ILE A 40 -34.09 -19.59 -38.79
C ILE A 40 -33.32 -20.08 -37.57
N ALA A 41 -32.33 -19.29 -37.15
CA ALA A 41 -31.83 -19.39 -35.79
C ALA A 41 -32.94 -18.93 -34.85
N ALA A 42 -33.41 -19.82 -33.98
CA ALA A 42 -34.32 -19.46 -32.90
C ALA A 42 -33.68 -18.35 -32.05
N PRO A 43 -34.48 -17.55 -31.30
CA PRO A 43 -33.94 -16.68 -30.26
C PRO A 43 -33.28 -17.55 -29.19
N GLN A 44 -32.00 -17.87 -29.38
CA GLN A 44 -31.14 -18.26 -28.29
C GLN A 44 -31.12 -17.05 -27.36
N ASN A 45 -31.82 -17.19 -26.25
CA ASN A 45 -31.50 -16.46 -25.05
C ASN A 45 -30.07 -16.85 -24.66
N GLU A 46 -29.09 -16.20 -25.30
CA GLU A 46 -27.90 -15.82 -24.58
C GLU A 46 -28.37 -15.00 -23.40
N THR A 47 -28.62 -15.70 -22.29
CA THR A 47 -28.38 -15.14 -20.98
C THR A 47 -26.91 -14.79 -20.96
N THR A 48 -26.58 -13.61 -21.46
CA THR A 48 -25.32 -12.92 -21.16
C THR A 48 -25.24 -12.96 -19.66
N LYS A 49 -24.42 -13.89 -19.13
CA LYS A 49 -24.10 -13.91 -17.72
C LYS A 49 -23.22 -12.70 -17.50
N ASN A 50 -23.89 -11.56 -17.29
CA ASN A 50 -23.38 -10.45 -16.52
C ASN A 50 -22.95 -11.02 -15.18
N ASN A 51 -21.71 -11.51 -15.14
CA ASN A 51 -20.98 -11.78 -13.93
C ASN A 51 -20.82 -10.43 -13.24
N GLY A 52 -21.85 -10.06 -12.48
CA GLY A 52 -22.01 -8.79 -11.79
C GLY A 52 -21.00 -8.62 -10.67
N ARG A 53 -19.70 -8.60 -11.01
CA ARG A 53 -18.69 -7.88 -10.24
C ARG A 53 -19.15 -6.43 -10.25
N CYS A 54 -19.86 -6.03 -9.20
CA CYS A 54 -20.38 -4.69 -9.02
C CYS A 54 -19.20 -3.71 -9.02
N GLN A 55 -18.91 -3.14 -10.20
CA GLN A 55 -17.65 -2.45 -10.46
C GLN A 55 -17.72 -1.06 -9.84
N MET A 56 -17.16 -0.93 -8.64
CA MET A 56 -17.18 0.32 -7.88
C MET A 56 -16.55 1.44 -8.68
N SER A 57 -17.20 2.60 -8.73
CA SER A 57 -16.67 3.79 -9.40
C SER A 57 -15.29 4.14 -8.87
N SER A 58 -14.39 4.59 -9.77
CA SER A 58 -13.01 5.00 -9.44
C SER A 58 -12.97 5.97 -8.25
N ARG A 59 -13.95 6.88 -8.15
CA ARG A 59 -14.06 7.85 -7.04
C ARG A 59 -14.28 7.16 -5.69
N ALA A 60 -15.11 6.11 -5.63
CA ALA A 60 -15.36 5.35 -4.41
C ALA A 60 -14.12 4.56 -3.97
N ILE A 61 -13.41 3.93 -4.92
CA ILE A 61 -12.17 3.20 -4.62
C ILE A 61 -11.09 4.17 -4.09
N LEU A 62 -10.94 5.36 -4.69
CA LEU A 62 -9.99 6.38 -4.21
C LEU A 62 -10.35 6.94 -2.83
N ILE A 63 -11.63 7.10 -2.52
CA ILE A 63 -12.09 7.50 -1.17
C ILE A 63 -11.77 6.39 -0.15
N ILE A 64 -12.05 5.12 -0.47
CA ILE A 64 -11.73 3.98 0.40
C ILE A 64 -10.22 3.87 0.62
N MET A 65 -9.39 4.02 -0.43
CA MET A 65 -7.93 4.06 -0.30
C MET A 65 -7.46 5.21 0.58
N GLY A 66 -8.01 6.41 0.42
CA GLY A 66 -7.68 7.57 1.25
C GLY A 66 -8.00 7.35 2.73
N ILE A 67 -9.18 6.80 3.03
CA ILE A 67 -9.59 6.46 4.40
C ILE A 67 -8.72 5.32 4.97
N LEU A 68 -8.42 4.28 4.17
CA LEU A 68 -7.60 3.15 4.59
C LEU A 68 -6.17 3.59 4.95
N ILE A 69 -5.54 4.39 4.09
CA ILE A 69 -4.19 4.92 4.32
C ILE A 69 -4.19 5.85 5.55
N LEU A 70 -5.22 6.69 5.73
CA LEU A 70 -5.36 7.52 6.92
C LEU A 70 -5.48 6.67 8.21
N ILE A 71 -6.29 5.62 8.21
CA ILE A 71 -6.45 4.71 9.36
C ILE A 71 -5.13 3.99 9.69
N ILE A 72 -4.39 3.53 8.68
CA ILE A 72 -3.06 2.91 8.85
C ILE A 72 -2.07 3.92 9.43
N GLN A 73 -2.00 5.13 8.88
CA GLN A 73 -1.08 6.18 9.38
C GLN A 73 -1.42 6.58 10.82
N CYS A 74 -2.71 6.68 11.15
CA CYS A 74 -3.17 6.85 12.54
C CYS A 74 -2.70 5.70 13.43
N ALA A 75 -2.89 4.45 12.98
CA ALA A 75 -2.55 3.25 13.74
C ALA A 75 -1.05 3.16 14.06
N ASP A 76 -0.18 3.51 13.12
CA ASP A 76 1.27 3.59 13.36
C ASP A 76 1.62 4.68 14.39
N GLN A 77 1.05 5.89 14.29
CA GLN A 77 1.30 6.96 15.28
C GLN A 77 0.83 6.58 16.69
N PHE A 78 -0.32 5.91 16.81
CA PHE A 78 -0.85 5.39 18.07
C PHE A 78 -0.07 4.19 18.63
N SER A 79 0.78 3.55 17.82
CA SER A 79 1.55 2.37 18.25
C SER A 79 3.01 2.70 18.56
N GLU A 80 3.72 3.37 17.65
CA GLU A 80 5.18 3.56 17.74
C GLU A 80 5.61 4.43 18.93
N ALA A 81 4.95 5.56 19.18
CA ALA A 81 5.34 6.46 20.27
C ALA A 81 5.06 5.87 21.67
N PRO A 82 3.89 5.27 21.96
CA PRO A 82 3.64 4.63 23.25
C PRO A 82 4.47 3.36 23.46
N LEU A 83 4.69 2.54 22.42
CA LEU A 83 5.57 1.36 22.50
C LEU A 83 7.01 1.77 22.86
N THR A 84 7.50 2.88 22.29
CA THR A 84 8.82 3.44 22.64
C THR A 84 8.91 3.80 24.13
N ARG A 85 7.84 4.37 24.72
CA ARG A 85 7.79 4.64 26.17
C ARG A 85 7.70 3.39 27.03
N ILE A 86 7.06 2.32 26.53
CA ILE A 86 7.01 1.02 27.22
C ILE A 86 8.40 0.34 27.23
N PHE A 87 9.17 0.44 26.14
CA PHE A 87 10.57 0.01 26.13
C PHE A 87 11.44 0.85 27.07
N GLU A 88 11.20 2.17 27.14
CA GLU A 88 11.87 3.08 28.08
C GLU A 88 11.61 2.70 29.54
N SER A 89 10.36 2.46 29.95
CA SER A 89 10.03 2.09 31.34
C SER A 89 10.62 0.73 31.75
N ILE A 90 10.64 -0.27 30.86
CA ILE A 90 11.27 -1.57 31.13
C ILE A 90 12.79 -1.41 31.31
N TYR A 91 13.49 -0.72 30.40
CA TYR A 91 14.94 -0.51 30.54
C TYR A 91 15.31 0.40 31.71
N CYS A 92 14.46 1.38 32.04
CA CYS A 92 14.60 2.23 33.22
C CYS A 92 14.49 1.41 34.52
N TYR A 93 13.47 0.56 34.63
CA TYR A 93 13.31 -0.35 35.77
C TYR A 93 14.53 -1.28 35.91
N GLN A 94 14.95 -1.93 34.83
CA GLN A 94 16.13 -2.82 34.81
C GLN A 94 17.46 -2.11 35.13
N TYR A 95 17.57 -0.81 34.88
CA TYR A 95 18.76 -0.03 35.23
C TYR A 95 18.80 0.27 36.74
N TRP A 96 17.71 0.80 37.30
CA TRP A 96 17.64 1.13 38.72
C TRP A 96 17.57 -0.11 39.63
N GLU A 97 17.13 -1.27 39.14
CA GLU A 97 17.21 -2.56 39.84
C GLU A 97 18.66 -3.04 40.09
N HIS A 98 19.64 -2.47 39.37
CA HIS A 98 21.07 -2.72 39.57
C HIS A 98 21.83 -1.56 40.22
N GLU A 99 21.49 -0.30 39.89
CA GLU A 99 22.27 0.88 40.32
C GLU A 99 21.85 1.44 41.69
N ASP A 100 20.54 1.68 41.90
CA ASP A 100 19.98 2.17 43.17
C ASP A 100 18.50 1.75 43.30
N PRO A 101 18.22 0.62 43.99
CA PRO A 101 16.87 0.13 44.19
C PRO A 101 15.93 1.08 44.95
N THR A 102 16.44 2.14 45.62
CA THR A 102 15.58 3.12 46.31
C THR A 102 14.74 3.97 45.35
N LYS A 103 15.06 3.97 44.05
CA LYS A 103 14.28 4.64 42.99
C LYS A 103 13.06 3.84 42.52
N ILE A 104 12.89 2.59 42.97
CA ILE A 104 11.78 1.73 42.58
C ILE A 104 10.59 1.92 43.53
N LEU A 105 9.50 2.48 43.01
CA LEU A 105 8.27 2.73 43.77
C LEU A 105 7.38 1.48 43.90
N ILE A 106 7.44 0.58 42.92
CA ILE A 106 6.59 -0.62 42.87
C ILE A 106 7.47 -1.86 42.62
N PRO A 107 7.50 -2.85 43.52
CA PRO A 107 8.33 -4.04 43.34
C PRO A 107 7.83 -4.93 42.20
N ARG A 108 8.75 -5.72 41.63
CA ARG A 108 8.55 -6.67 40.52
C ARG A 108 7.33 -7.60 40.69
N THR A 109 6.93 -7.92 41.91
CA THR A 109 5.76 -8.77 42.21
C THR A 109 4.39 -8.07 42.08
N ALA A 110 4.35 -6.74 42.13
CA ALA A 110 3.10 -5.95 42.14
C ALA A 110 2.93 -5.04 40.89
N ILE A 111 3.98 -4.90 40.08
CA ILE A 111 4.01 -4.01 38.92
C ILE A 111 3.33 -4.62 37.68
N GLY A 112 2.68 -3.77 36.89
CA GLY A 112 1.97 -4.18 35.68
C GLY A 112 2.86 -4.52 34.47
N PRO A 113 2.23 -4.90 33.33
CA PRO A 113 2.92 -5.07 32.06
C PRO A 113 3.62 -3.78 31.62
N GLY A 114 4.76 -3.91 30.95
CA GLY A 114 5.57 -2.77 30.52
C GLY A 114 6.35 -2.02 31.60
N ALA A 115 6.36 -2.49 32.85
CA ALA A 115 6.96 -1.80 34.00
C ALA A 115 6.45 -0.35 34.22
N LEU A 116 5.23 -0.04 33.75
CA LEU A 116 4.62 1.29 33.87
C LEU A 116 4.44 1.69 35.34
N GLY A 117 4.92 2.88 35.70
CA GLY A 117 4.81 3.45 37.05
C GLY A 117 5.74 2.86 38.11
N GLY A 118 6.61 1.90 37.77
CA GLY A 118 7.58 1.33 38.72
C GLY A 118 8.71 2.26 39.10
N VAL A 119 9.11 3.13 38.18
CA VAL A 119 10.06 4.23 38.37
C VAL A 119 9.41 5.50 37.79
N GLU A 120 9.59 6.62 38.47
CA GLU A 120 9.07 7.93 38.04
C GLU A 120 9.82 8.46 36.80
N GLU A 121 9.11 9.01 35.82
CA GLU A 121 9.64 9.30 34.47
C GLU A 121 10.93 10.14 34.46
N GLN A 122 11.13 11.04 35.42
CA GLN A 122 12.33 11.88 35.49
C GLN A 122 13.63 11.06 35.62
N TRP A 123 13.60 9.91 36.30
CA TRP A 123 14.77 9.04 36.46
C TRP A 123 15.01 8.11 35.25
N CYS A 124 14.11 8.10 34.26
CA CYS A 124 14.25 7.31 33.03
C CYS A 124 14.94 8.06 31.88
N LYS A 125 15.18 9.37 32.03
CA LYS A 125 15.83 10.21 31.00
C LYS A 125 17.37 10.15 31.00
N VAL A 126 17.96 9.27 31.81
CA VAL A 126 19.42 9.03 31.82
C VAL A 126 19.91 8.47 30.48
N ALA A 127 21.13 8.85 30.08
CA ALA A 127 21.67 8.59 28.74
C ALA A 127 21.81 7.09 28.45
N GLU A 128 22.07 6.30 29.47
CA GLU A 128 22.24 4.85 29.46
C GLU A 128 20.94 4.12 29.08
N VAL A 129 19.80 4.62 29.55
CA VAL A 129 18.46 4.09 29.23
C VAL A 129 18.05 4.54 27.82
N GLN A 130 18.22 5.83 27.50
CA GLN A 130 17.91 6.34 26.16
C GLN A 130 18.76 5.66 25.08
N GLY A 131 20.04 5.39 25.35
CA GLY A 131 20.94 4.65 24.49
C GLY A 131 20.47 3.21 24.23
N LYS A 132 20.05 2.48 25.27
CA LYS A 132 19.47 1.13 25.14
C LYS A 132 18.17 1.12 24.31
N VAL A 133 17.29 2.10 24.51
CA VAL A 133 16.04 2.24 23.73
C VAL A 133 16.34 2.58 22.26
N ALA A 134 17.22 3.54 22.01
CA ALA A 134 17.61 3.96 20.67
C ALA A 134 18.31 2.82 19.90
N MET A 135 19.19 2.07 20.58
CA MET A 135 19.81 0.85 20.07
C MET A 135 18.75 -0.19 19.70
N LEU A 136 17.85 -0.56 20.62
CA LEU A 136 16.81 -1.57 20.39
C LEU A 136 15.95 -1.21 19.17
N LYS A 137 15.51 0.05 19.05
CA LYS A 137 14.74 0.54 17.89
C LYS A 137 15.55 0.58 16.60
N GLY A 138 16.82 0.98 16.66
CA GLY A 138 17.73 0.99 15.51
C GLY A 138 17.95 -0.40 14.94
N THR A 139 18.23 -1.40 15.80
CA THR A 139 18.35 -2.80 15.37
C THR A 139 17.04 -3.33 14.81
N GLN A 140 15.90 -3.04 15.47
CA GLN A 140 14.57 -3.44 14.99
C GLN A 140 14.29 -2.90 13.58
N GLN A 141 14.47 -1.60 13.35
CA GLN A 141 14.23 -0.97 12.05
C GLN A 141 15.18 -1.50 10.96
N PHE A 142 16.44 -1.79 11.30
CA PHE A 142 17.39 -2.42 10.39
C PHE A 142 16.95 -3.84 9.99
N LEU A 143 16.49 -4.63 10.96
CA LEU A 143 15.97 -5.98 10.75
C LEU A 143 14.62 -6.02 10.02
N ASP A 144 13.78 -4.98 10.13
CA ASP A 144 12.55 -4.84 9.33
C ASP A 144 12.86 -4.44 7.87
N CYS A 145 13.89 -3.62 7.65
CA CYS A 145 14.28 -3.13 6.33
C CYS A 145 14.91 -4.21 5.43
N ILE A 146 15.77 -5.08 5.96
CA ILE A 146 16.48 -6.09 5.14
C ILE A 146 15.50 -7.06 4.41
N PRO A 147 14.53 -7.71 5.10
CA PRO A 147 13.47 -8.49 4.46
C PRO A 147 12.69 -7.70 3.43
N SER A 148 12.25 -6.49 3.78
CA SER A 148 11.44 -5.62 2.93
C SER A 148 12.15 -5.29 1.61
N LEU A 149 13.46 -5.03 1.65
CA LEU A 149 14.29 -4.77 0.46
C LEU A 149 14.49 -6.01 -0.40
N ILE A 150 14.76 -7.17 0.21
CA ILE A 150 14.94 -8.45 -0.50
C ILE A 150 13.62 -8.88 -1.18
N LEU A 151 12.49 -8.67 -0.51
CA LEU A 151 11.17 -9.14 -0.95
C LEU A 151 10.38 -8.16 -1.81
N SER A 152 10.75 -6.87 -1.86
CA SER A 152 10.09 -5.86 -2.69
C SER A 152 9.93 -6.30 -4.15
N ILE A 153 11.00 -6.81 -4.78
CA ILE A 153 10.98 -7.28 -6.17
C ILE A 153 10.08 -8.52 -6.36
N PRO A 154 10.27 -9.65 -5.66
CA PRO A 154 9.44 -10.84 -5.86
C PRO A 154 7.98 -10.65 -5.42
N ILE A 155 7.69 -9.85 -4.40
CA ILE A 155 6.30 -9.53 -4.00
C ILE A 155 5.63 -8.58 -4.99
N GLY A 156 6.37 -7.62 -5.58
CA GLY A 156 5.86 -6.81 -6.69
C GLY A 156 5.43 -7.67 -7.88
N ILE A 157 6.32 -8.56 -8.36
CA ILE A 157 6.01 -9.52 -9.44
C ILE A 157 4.84 -10.45 -9.06
N LEU A 158 4.69 -10.78 -7.78
CA LEU A 158 3.56 -11.57 -7.29
C LEU A 158 2.25 -10.76 -7.29
N ALA A 159 2.28 -9.46 -7.00
CA ALA A 159 1.10 -8.58 -7.00
C ALA A 159 0.52 -8.41 -8.41
N ASP A 160 1.38 -8.36 -9.42
CA ASP A 160 0.97 -8.32 -10.83
C ASP A 160 0.39 -9.66 -11.31
N ARG A 161 0.78 -10.78 -10.69
CA ARG A 161 0.33 -12.13 -11.07
C ARG A 161 -0.89 -12.63 -10.30
N TRP A 162 -1.00 -12.33 -9.00
CA TRP A 162 -2.08 -12.79 -8.11
C TRP A 162 -3.17 -11.73 -7.90
N GLY A 163 -2.96 -10.50 -8.40
CA GLY A 163 -3.80 -9.35 -8.10
C GLY A 163 -3.27 -8.53 -6.92
N ARG A 164 -3.60 -7.25 -6.92
CA ARG A 164 -3.12 -6.27 -5.94
C ARG A 164 -3.89 -6.39 -4.62
N ARG A 165 -5.17 -6.81 -4.66
CA ARG A 165 -6.04 -7.00 -3.49
C ARG A 165 -5.50 -8.04 -2.50
N PRO A 166 -5.19 -9.30 -2.87
CA PRO A 166 -4.74 -10.29 -1.89
C PRO A 166 -3.40 -9.91 -1.23
N ILE A 167 -2.45 -9.32 -1.97
CA ILE A 167 -1.16 -8.92 -1.40
C ILE A 167 -1.31 -7.76 -0.42
N MET A 168 -2.16 -6.78 -0.74
CA MET A 168 -2.50 -5.70 0.19
C MET A 168 -3.13 -6.26 1.48
N VAL A 169 -4.12 -7.15 1.39
CA VAL A 169 -4.78 -7.76 2.55
C VAL A 169 -3.79 -8.56 3.42
N ILE A 170 -2.96 -9.40 2.79
CA ILE A 170 -1.92 -10.18 3.48
C ILE A 170 -0.95 -9.23 4.20
N GLY A 171 -0.44 -8.21 3.51
CA GLY A 171 0.46 -7.22 4.09
C GLY A 171 -0.15 -6.48 5.28
N LEU A 172 -1.40 -6.03 5.18
CA LEU A 172 -2.09 -5.34 6.27
C LEU A 172 -2.24 -6.23 7.53
N CYS A 173 -2.50 -7.52 7.36
CA CYS A 173 -2.52 -8.48 8.47
C CYS A 173 -1.15 -8.62 9.18
N GLY A 174 -0.06 -8.19 8.54
CA GLY A 174 1.28 -8.19 9.12
C GLY A 174 1.46 -7.16 10.23
N PHE A 175 0.84 -5.98 10.15
CA PHE A 175 0.99 -4.93 11.15
C PHE A 175 0.46 -5.31 12.56
N PRO A 176 -0.77 -5.82 12.74
CA PRO A 176 -1.24 -6.24 14.06
C PRO A 176 -0.48 -7.47 14.57
N LEU A 177 0.10 -8.31 13.69
CA LEU A 177 0.97 -9.41 14.09
C LEU A 177 2.33 -8.91 14.63
N ARG A 178 2.97 -7.93 13.96
CA ARG A 178 4.19 -7.25 14.43
C ARG A 178 3.98 -6.66 15.82
N LEU A 179 2.93 -5.87 15.99
CA LEU A 179 2.61 -5.19 17.24
C LEU A 179 2.14 -6.18 18.32
N GLY A 180 1.41 -7.23 17.96
CA GLY A 180 1.04 -8.31 18.87
C GLY A 180 2.25 -9.01 19.49
N TRP A 181 3.28 -9.31 18.68
CA TRP A 181 4.54 -9.87 19.21
C TRP A 181 5.27 -8.88 20.12
N GLN A 182 5.41 -7.62 19.70
CA GLN A 182 6.10 -6.60 20.48
C GLN A 182 5.39 -6.34 21.82
N LEU A 183 4.06 -6.27 21.83
CA LEU A 183 3.25 -6.13 23.04
C LEU A 183 3.30 -7.38 23.93
N PHE A 184 3.35 -8.59 23.35
CA PHE A 184 3.56 -9.84 24.09
C PHE A 184 4.91 -9.85 24.84
N VAL A 185 6.00 -9.42 24.18
CA VAL A 185 7.32 -9.26 24.81
C VAL A 185 7.28 -8.19 25.92
N CYS A 186 6.58 -7.07 25.72
CA CYS A 186 6.37 -6.05 26.75
C CYS A 186 5.50 -6.54 27.93
N TRP A 187 4.59 -7.49 27.70
CA TRP A 187 3.75 -8.07 28.75
C TRP A 187 4.55 -9.04 29.63
N PHE A 188 5.35 -9.91 29.00
CA PHE A 188 6.19 -10.91 29.68
C PHE A 188 7.64 -10.42 29.91
N TRP A 189 7.83 -9.10 30.07
CA TRP A 189 9.12 -8.43 30.24
C TRP A 189 9.96 -8.94 31.42
N GLN A 190 9.31 -9.55 32.42
CA GLN A 190 9.98 -10.13 33.57
C GLN A 190 10.74 -11.42 33.24
N ASN A 191 10.30 -12.15 32.21
CA ASN A 191 10.84 -13.45 31.81
C ASN A 191 11.68 -13.37 30.53
N PHE A 192 11.39 -12.41 29.64
CA PHE A 192 12.08 -12.25 28.35
C PHE A 192 12.82 -10.92 28.27
N ASN A 193 14.08 -10.98 27.82
CA ASN A 193 14.85 -9.79 27.45
C ASN A 193 14.19 -9.06 26.29
N LEU A 194 14.17 -7.71 26.34
CA LEU A 194 13.57 -6.88 25.27
C LEU A 194 14.14 -7.13 23.86
N ARG A 195 15.37 -7.63 23.75
CA ARG A 195 15.99 -8.07 22.48
C ARG A 195 15.16 -9.15 21.75
N VAL A 196 14.27 -9.88 22.43
CA VAL A 196 13.32 -10.83 21.81
C VAL A 196 12.26 -10.11 20.95
N SER A 197 12.05 -8.80 21.11
CA SER A 197 11.20 -8.00 20.20
C SER A 197 11.66 -8.06 18.75
N TRP A 198 12.97 -8.24 18.49
CA TRP A 198 13.55 -8.36 17.14
C TRP A 198 12.96 -9.51 16.32
N PHE A 199 12.46 -10.58 16.96
CA PHE A 199 11.75 -11.65 16.24
C PHE A 199 10.45 -11.18 15.59
N SER A 200 9.89 -10.02 15.97
CA SER A 200 8.77 -9.41 15.24
C SER A 200 9.10 -9.19 13.76
N ALA A 201 10.35 -8.86 13.42
CA ALA A 201 10.79 -8.60 12.04
C ALA A 201 10.62 -9.80 11.08
N LEU A 202 10.45 -11.02 11.62
CA LEU A 202 10.08 -12.21 10.85
C LEU A 202 8.75 -12.03 10.09
N TYR A 203 7.87 -11.12 10.53
CA TYR A 203 6.66 -10.74 9.78
C TYR A 203 6.99 -10.17 8.40
N ALA A 204 8.06 -9.36 8.27
CA ALA A 204 8.43 -8.74 7.00
C ALA A 204 8.95 -9.76 5.99
N LEU A 205 9.52 -10.89 6.46
CA LEU A 205 9.93 -12.02 5.62
C LEU A 205 8.77 -12.82 5.00
N ILE A 206 7.55 -12.69 5.54
CA ILE A 206 6.37 -13.48 5.12
C ILE A 206 5.32 -12.56 4.47
N LEU A 207 5.09 -11.38 5.03
CA LEU A 207 4.00 -10.45 4.65
C LEU A 207 4.53 -9.19 3.92
N GLY A 208 5.81 -9.17 3.52
CA GLY A 208 6.43 -8.14 2.66
C GLY A 208 6.89 -6.86 3.38
N GLY A 209 6.28 -6.50 4.51
CA GLY A 209 6.67 -5.35 5.31
C GLY A 209 6.20 -3.98 4.77
N SER A 210 6.25 -2.96 5.63
CA SER A 210 5.65 -1.64 5.37
C SER A 210 6.03 -0.97 4.02
N PRO A 211 7.29 -0.98 3.56
CA PRO A 211 7.65 -0.35 2.28
C PRO A 211 6.97 -1.00 1.07
N VAL A 212 6.79 -2.32 1.10
CA VAL A 212 6.19 -3.08 -0.01
C VAL A 212 4.67 -2.87 -0.04
N ILE A 213 4.03 -2.83 1.13
CA ILE A 213 2.60 -2.52 1.28
C ILE A 213 2.32 -1.10 0.77
N SER A 214 3.18 -0.14 1.12
CA SER A 214 3.12 1.24 0.64
C SER A 214 3.24 1.32 -0.89
N ALA A 215 4.17 0.58 -1.48
CA ALA A 215 4.33 0.52 -2.93
C ALA A 215 3.07 -0.07 -3.62
N VAL A 216 2.52 -1.17 -3.11
CA VAL A 216 1.27 -1.75 -3.63
C VAL A 216 0.10 -0.76 -3.51
N ALA A 217 -0.01 -0.01 -2.42
CA ALA A 217 -1.04 1.02 -2.26
C ALA A 217 -0.91 2.14 -3.32
N PHE A 218 0.31 2.59 -3.65
CA PHE A 218 0.52 3.56 -4.73
C PHE A 218 0.22 2.97 -6.12
N VAL A 219 0.43 1.67 -6.35
CA VAL A 219 0.02 0.97 -7.59
C VAL A 219 -1.51 0.89 -7.69
N VAL A 220 -2.21 0.51 -6.62
CA VAL A 220 -3.70 0.48 -6.59
C VAL A 220 -4.31 1.86 -6.87
N VAL A 221 -3.73 2.93 -6.32
CA VAL A 221 -4.14 4.32 -6.64
C VAL A 221 -3.82 4.68 -8.10
N SER A 222 -2.69 4.22 -8.63
CA SER A 222 -2.30 4.43 -10.04
C SER A 222 -3.29 3.75 -11.00
N ASP A 223 -3.61 2.47 -10.79
CA ASP A 223 -4.53 1.69 -11.63
C ASP A 223 -5.87 2.41 -11.82
N VAL A 224 -6.37 3.07 -10.77
CA VAL A 224 -7.72 3.64 -10.71
C VAL A 224 -7.77 5.09 -11.23
N THR A 225 -6.63 5.75 -11.42
CA THR A 225 -6.58 7.21 -11.69
C THR A 225 -6.16 7.55 -13.11
N ASN A 226 -6.97 8.36 -13.80
CA ASN A 226 -6.67 8.90 -15.13
C ASN A 226 -5.36 9.71 -15.10
N GLN A 227 -4.52 9.52 -16.13
CA GLN A 227 -3.14 10.03 -16.22
C GLN A 227 -3.01 11.53 -15.93
N GLU A 228 -3.87 12.37 -16.50
CA GLU A 228 -3.94 13.83 -16.28
C GLU A 228 -4.16 14.21 -14.81
N SER A 229 -5.00 13.43 -14.10
CA SER A 229 -5.43 13.72 -12.73
C SER A 229 -4.53 13.07 -11.66
N ARG A 230 -3.62 12.19 -12.07
CA ARG A 230 -2.84 11.30 -11.19
C ARG A 230 -2.02 12.06 -10.14
N SER A 231 -1.33 13.12 -10.54
CA SER A 231 -0.55 13.97 -9.64
C SER A 231 -1.42 14.66 -8.57
N ALA A 232 -2.62 15.13 -8.95
CA ALA A 232 -3.55 15.77 -8.02
C ALA A 232 -4.19 14.78 -7.03
N VAL A 233 -4.44 13.54 -7.44
CA VAL A 233 -4.93 12.48 -6.56
C VAL A 233 -3.85 12.04 -5.56
N PHE A 234 -2.61 11.82 -6.02
CA PHE A 234 -1.50 11.52 -5.11
C PHE A 234 -1.25 12.65 -4.10
N LEU A 235 -1.30 13.92 -4.52
CA LEU A 235 -1.15 15.07 -3.62
C LEU A 235 -2.24 15.11 -2.54
N ARG A 236 -3.50 14.78 -2.88
CA ARG A 236 -4.61 14.69 -1.91
C ARG A 236 -4.45 13.53 -0.92
N ILE A 237 -3.93 12.39 -1.37
CA ILE A 237 -3.65 11.24 -0.48
C ILE A 237 -2.46 11.56 0.42
N TYR A 238 -1.43 12.22 -0.09
CA TYR A 238 -0.27 12.64 0.71
C TYR A 238 -0.65 13.73 1.74
N SER A 239 -1.53 14.68 1.40
CA SER A 239 -2.01 15.66 2.39
C SER A 239 -2.87 15.03 3.49
N ALA A 240 -3.63 13.96 3.20
CA ALA A 240 -4.32 13.18 4.22
C ALA A 240 -3.35 12.49 5.20
N ASN A 241 -2.25 11.92 4.70
CA ASN A 241 -1.17 11.37 5.53
C ASN A 241 -0.52 12.44 6.42
N LEU A 242 -0.19 13.61 5.84
CA LEU A 242 0.40 14.72 6.57
C LEU A 242 -0.55 15.27 7.65
N THR A 243 -1.86 15.29 7.38
CA THR A 243 -2.89 15.67 8.36
C THR A 243 -2.93 14.69 9.53
N SER A 244 -2.85 13.38 9.27
CA SER A 244 -2.72 12.36 10.32
C SER A 244 -1.47 12.59 11.17
N ASN A 245 -0.32 12.88 10.55
CA ASN A 245 0.94 13.15 11.25
C ASN A 245 0.95 14.46 12.05
N LEU A 246 0.04 15.39 11.77
CA LEU A 246 -0.14 16.62 12.56
C LEU A 246 -1.11 16.42 13.74
N VAL A 247 -2.20 15.68 13.54
CA VAL A 247 -3.30 15.54 14.52
C VAL A 247 -3.08 14.38 15.49
N CYS A 248 -2.46 13.27 15.06
CA CYS A 248 -2.30 12.10 15.91
C CYS A 248 -1.29 12.29 17.04
N PRO A 249 -0.07 12.85 16.86
CA PRO A 249 0.92 12.91 17.94
C PRO A 249 0.45 13.69 19.19
N PRO A 250 -0.24 14.84 19.10
CA PRO A 250 -0.83 15.51 20.27
C PRO A 250 -1.90 14.66 20.98
N LEU A 251 -2.76 13.97 20.22
CA LEU A 251 -3.82 13.12 20.75
C LEU A 251 -3.24 11.87 21.43
N VAL A 252 -2.22 11.26 20.84
CA VAL A 252 -1.47 10.13 21.40
C VAL A 252 -0.74 10.54 22.67
N ALA A 253 -0.06 11.69 22.68
CA ALA A 253 0.58 12.23 23.87
C ALA A 253 -0.43 12.47 25.02
N TRP A 254 -1.63 13.00 24.71
CA TRP A 254 -2.70 13.15 25.70
C TRP A 254 -3.16 11.81 26.30
N ILE A 255 -3.37 10.77 25.48
CA ILE A 255 -3.75 9.43 25.96
C ILE A 255 -2.63 8.80 26.80
N MET A 256 -1.36 9.02 26.41
CA MET A 256 -0.19 8.54 27.16
C MET A 256 -0.09 9.12 28.58
N THR A 257 -0.65 10.31 28.85
CA THR A 257 -0.73 10.85 30.23
C THR A 257 -1.61 10.01 31.16
N ARG A 258 -2.53 9.20 30.60
CA ARG A 258 -3.39 8.29 31.36
C ARG A 258 -2.81 6.88 31.41
N ASN A 259 -2.53 6.29 30.25
CA ASN A 259 -1.91 4.97 30.14
C ASN A 259 -1.38 4.72 28.71
N PRO A 260 -0.05 4.63 28.50
CA PRO A 260 0.54 4.31 27.19
C PRO A 260 0.03 3.00 26.55
N LEU A 261 -0.31 1.96 27.33
CA LEU A 261 -0.84 0.70 26.79
C LEU A 261 -2.19 0.90 26.09
N VAL A 262 -3.04 1.80 26.60
CA VAL A 262 -4.35 2.10 25.98
C VAL A 262 -4.16 2.70 24.58
N ALA A 263 -3.15 3.53 24.37
CA ALA A 263 -2.82 4.05 23.04
C ALA A 263 -2.37 2.92 22.08
N VAL A 264 -1.53 1.97 22.53
CA VAL A 264 -1.15 0.79 21.72
C VAL A 264 -2.37 -0.07 21.37
N PHE A 265 -3.28 -0.31 22.32
CA PHE A 265 -4.51 -1.07 22.04
C PHE A 265 -5.43 -0.36 21.05
N ILE A 266 -5.52 0.98 21.08
CA ILE A 266 -6.23 1.77 20.05
C ILE A 266 -5.53 1.62 18.69
N GLY A 267 -4.20 1.67 18.64
CA GLY A 267 -3.42 1.44 17.42
C GLY A 267 -3.69 0.07 16.79
N ILE A 268 -3.63 -1.00 17.60
CA ILE A 268 -3.99 -2.37 17.18
C ILE A 268 -5.44 -2.43 16.69
N GLY A 269 -6.37 -1.77 17.38
CA GLY A 269 -7.78 -1.66 16.95
C GLY A 269 -7.92 -1.01 15.57
N CYS A 270 -7.21 0.09 15.31
CA CYS A 270 -7.19 0.75 14.01
C CYS A 270 -6.62 -0.16 12.90
N PHE A 271 -5.55 -0.93 13.15
CA PHE A 271 -5.07 -1.94 12.20
C PHE A 271 -6.12 -3.04 11.93
N CYS A 272 -6.79 -3.54 12.99
CA CYS A 272 -7.87 -4.51 12.87
C CYS A 272 -9.12 -3.98 12.13
N ILE A 273 -9.31 -2.65 12.05
CA ILE A 273 -10.34 -2.00 11.21
C ILE A 273 -9.83 -1.78 9.77
N GLY A 274 -8.54 -1.52 9.58
CA GLY A 274 -7.93 -1.41 8.25
C GLY A 274 -8.00 -2.71 7.43
N VAL A 275 -7.81 -3.88 8.07
CA VAL A 275 -7.90 -5.20 7.39
C VAL A 275 -9.26 -5.42 6.69
N PRO A 276 -10.44 -5.36 7.35
CA PRO A 276 -11.73 -5.53 6.67
C PRO A 276 -12.05 -4.39 5.70
N LEU A 277 -11.59 -3.16 5.94
CA LEU A 277 -11.72 -2.07 4.97
C LEU A 277 -10.96 -2.36 3.67
N SER A 278 -9.80 -3.02 3.75
CA SER A 278 -9.05 -3.47 2.56
C SER A 278 -9.73 -4.60 1.79
N LEU A 279 -10.59 -5.41 2.44
CA LEU A 279 -11.42 -6.39 1.75
C LEU A 279 -12.52 -5.76 0.89
N LEU A 280 -12.95 -4.52 1.18
CA LEU A 280 -13.95 -3.82 0.36
C LEU A 280 -13.39 -3.31 -0.98
N ILE A 281 -12.06 -3.25 -1.11
CA ILE A 281 -11.41 -2.81 -2.35
C ILE A 281 -11.53 -3.91 -3.40
N PRO A 282 -12.09 -3.63 -4.60
CA PRO A 282 -12.14 -4.59 -5.70
C PRO A 282 -10.74 -4.78 -6.30
N GLU A 283 -10.51 -5.91 -6.97
CA GLU A 283 -9.25 -6.14 -7.67
C GLU A 283 -9.06 -5.12 -8.81
N THR A 284 -7.94 -4.38 -8.79
CA THR A 284 -7.63 -3.26 -9.70
C THR A 284 -6.75 -3.65 -10.88
N LEU A 285 -6.15 -4.84 -10.88
CA LEU A 285 -5.43 -5.40 -12.03
C LEU A 285 -6.35 -5.38 -13.28
N GLY A 286 -5.90 -4.66 -14.32
CA GLY A 286 -6.65 -4.49 -15.59
C GLY A 286 -7.81 -3.48 -15.55
N TYR A 287 -8.00 -2.70 -14.47
CA TYR A 287 -9.18 -1.84 -14.30
C TYR A 287 -9.41 -0.86 -15.47
N GLN A 288 -8.37 -0.22 -16.00
CA GLN A 288 -8.52 0.73 -17.12
C GLN A 288 -8.92 0.05 -18.43
N GLN A 289 -8.36 -1.13 -18.71
CA GLN A 289 -8.70 -1.95 -19.90
C GLN A 289 -10.17 -2.43 -19.88
N LEU A 290 -10.74 -2.63 -18.69
CA LEU A 290 -12.15 -2.99 -18.52
C LEU A 290 -13.11 -1.78 -18.62
N VAL A 291 -12.61 -0.56 -18.39
CA VAL A 291 -13.44 0.67 -18.35
C VAL A 291 -13.36 1.49 -19.65
N LYS A 292 -12.31 1.32 -20.46
CA LYS A 292 -12.20 1.89 -21.82
C LYS A 292 -12.07 0.81 -22.91
N PRO A 293 -13.19 0.31 -23.48
CA PRO A 293 -13.13 -0.64 -24.60
C PRO A 293 -12.78 -0.02 -25.97
N ASN A 294 -13.02 1.28 -26.15
CA ASN A 294 -13.05 1.97 -27.46
C ASN A 294 -12.16 3.23 -27.53
N GLU A 295 -10.88 3.10 -27.19
CA GLU A 295 -9.83 4.02 -27.67
C GLU A 295 -8.74 3.19 -28.37
N GLU A 296 -8.06 3.79 -29.36
CA GLU A 296 -7.46 3.05 -30.47
C GLU A 296 -6.31 2.11 -30.07
N ARG A 297 -6.46 0.84 -30.43
CA ARG A 297 -5.50 -0.23 -30.15
C ARG A 297 -4.28 -0.12 -31.08
N SER A 298 -3.27 0.63 -30.66
CA SER A 298 -1.88 0.35 -31.05
C SER A 298 -1.38 -0.88 -30.28
N ASP A 299 -0.53 -1.70 -30.91
CA ASP A 299 -0.25 -3.06 -30.43
C ASP A 299 0.56 -3.15 -29.13
N GLU A 300 -0.09 -3.57 -28.04
CA GLU A 300 0.57 -4.37 -27.00
C GLU A 300 -0.41 -5.37 -26.36
N ALA A 301 -0.51 -6.56 -26.99
CA ALA A 301 -1.37 -7.64 -26.52
C ALA A 301 -0.71 -8.44 -25.40
N GLU A 302 -0.71 -7.92 -24.16
CA GLU A 302 -0.19 -8.62 -22.98
C GLU A 302 -1.09 -9.80 -22.57
N SER A 303 -1.01 -10.91 -23.32
CA SER A 303 -1.73 -12.14 -23.05
C SER A 303 -1.26 -12.77 -21.73
N THR A 304 -2.18 -12.91 -20.78
CA THR A 304 -1.91 -13.19 -19.36
C THR A 304 -1.47 -14.63 -19.07
N SER A 305 -0.28 -15.03 -19.55
CA SER A 305 0.30 -16.35 -19.27
C SER A 305 1.83 -16.35 -19.17
N THR A 306 2.40 -15.37 -18.46
CA THR A 306 3.85 -15.20 -18.25
C THR A 306 4.50 -16.50 -17.72
N PRO A 307 5.35 -17.21 -18.51
CA PRO A 307 5.87 -18.52 -18.13
C PRO A 307 6.95 -18.43 -17.05
N LYS A 308 7.14 -19.51 -16.28
CA LYS A 308 8.11 -19.58 -15.16
C LYS A 308 9.55 -19.20 -15.57
N ASN A 309 9.91 -19.35 -16.84
CA ASN A 309 11.22 -18.97 -17.38
C ASN A 309 11.42 -17.44 -17.45
N GLN A 310 10.36 -16.68 -17.75
CA GLN A 310 10.40 -15.22 -17.84
C GLN A 310 10.56 -14.58 -16.45
N VAL A 311 9.89 -15.12 -15.42
CA VAL A 311 10.12 -14.69 -14.03
C VAL A 311 11.58 -14.94 -13.61
N LYS A 312 12.18 -16.07 -14.00
CA LYS A 312 13.60 -16.34 -13.77
C LYS A 312 14.53 -15.43 -14.57
N SER A 313 14.19 -15.05 -15.81
CA SER A 313 15.02 -14.10 -16.58
C SER A 313 14.94 -12.69 -16.01
N PHE A 314 13.75 -12.19 -15.67
CA PHE A 314 13.58 -10.88 -15.00
C PHE A 314 14.30 -10.84 -13.65
N LEU A 315 14.15 -11.85 -12.79
CA LEU A 315 14.93 -11.92 -11.53
C LEU A 315 16.43 -11.91 -11.80
N LYS A 316 16.93 -12.68 -12.77
CA LYS A 316 18.36 -12.69 -13.16
C LYS A 316 18.81 -11.35 -13.76
N GLN A 317 17.91 -10.61 -14.40
CA GLN A 317 18.15 -9.32 -15.05
C GLN A 317 18.05 -8.13 -14.09
N CYS A 318 17.29 -8.22 -12.99
CA CYS A 318 17.33 -7.28 -11.86
C CYS A 318 18.47 -7.59 -10.88
N TYR A 319 18.78 -8.87 -10.67
CA TYR A 319 19.90 -9.32 -9.84
C TYR A 319 21.26 -8.85 -10.38
N LYS A 320 21.44 -8.81 -11.71
CA LYS A 320 22.72 -8.40 -12.31
C LYS A 320 23.08 -6.92 -12.02
N PRO A 321 22.17 -5.93 -12.16
CA PRO A 321 22.35 -4.58 -11.60
C PRO A 321 22.47 -4.55 -10.08
N LEU A 322 21.62 -5.27 -9.34
CA LEU A 322 21.62 -5.22 -7.87
C LEU A 322 22.95 -5.71 -7.27
N VAL A 323 23.54 -6.76 -7.84
CA VAL A 323 24.89 -7.24 -7.51
C VAL A 323 25.95 -6.22 -7.92
N GLY A 324 25.77 -5.50 -9.04
CA GLY A 324 26.65 -4.39 -9.43
C GLY A 324 26.66 -3.26 -8.41
N SER A 325 25.48 -2.76 -8.03
CA SER A 325 25.32 -1.71 -7.00
C SER A 325 25.81 -2.18 -5.63
N THR A 326 25.47 -3.39 -5.22
CA THR A 326 25.92 -3.98 -3.94
C THR A 326 27.44 -4.15 -3.93
N LYS A 327 28.05 -4.61 -5.03
CA LYS A 327 29.51 -4.70 -5.18
C LYS A 327 30.19 -3.32 -5.15
N TYR A 328 29.53 -2.27 -5.65
CA TYR A 328 30.02 -0.89 -5.54
C TYR A 328 29.95 -0.39 -4.08
N PHE A 329 28.81 -0.59 -3.39
CA PHE A 329 28.65 -0.24 -1.97
C PHE A 329 29.63 -1.00 -1.05
N LEU A 330 29.90 -2.29 -1.30
CA LEU A 330 30.94 -3.05 -0.58
C LEU A 330 32.38 -2.74 -1.05
N HIS A 331 32.57 -1.93 -2.10
CA HIS A 331 33.90 -1.44 -2.47
C HIS A 331 34.24 -0.12 -1.76
N ASP A 332 33.24 0.66 -1.34
CA ASP A 332 33.49 1.80 -0.45
C ASP A 332 33.84 1.31 0.96
N LYS A 333 35.13 1.44 1.28
CA LYS A 333 35.70 1.13 2.59
C LYS A 333 34.98 1.86 3.74
N ARG A 334 34.36 3.02 3.50
CA ARG A 334 33.60 3.77 4.51
C ARG A 334 32.32 3.04 4.89
N VAL A 335 31.57 2.53 3.91
CA VAL A 335 30.34 1.76 4.15
C VAL A 335 30.69 0.43 4.83
N VAL A 336 31.73 -0.25 4.37
CA VAL A 336 32.21 -1.50 4.99
C VAL A 336 32.67 -1.27 6.43
N LEU A 337 33.44 -0.21 6.71
CA LEU A 337 33.86 0.15 8.07
C LEU A 337 32.65 0.49 8.96
N LEU A 338 31.65 1.19 8.43
CA LEU A 338 30.43 1.54 9.18
C LEU A 338 29.64 0.26 9.52
N VAL A 339 29.39 -0.63 8.56
CA VAL A 339 28.72 -1.91 8.83
C VAL A 339 29.52 -2.79 9.81
N ILE A 340 30.84 -2.88 9.66
CA ILE A 340 31.71 -3.70 10.53
C ILE A 340 31.86 -3.11 11.93
N THR A 341 31.70 -1.79 12.13
CA THR A 341 31.67 -1.19 13.48
C THR A 341 30.26 -1.25 14.11
N PHE A 342 29.21 -1.11 13.31
CA PHE A 342 27.82 -1.18 13.81
C PHE A 342 27.42 -2.59 14.25
N VAL A 343 27.72 -3.63 13.46
CA VAL A 343 27.27 -5.01 13.73
C VAL A 343 27.75 -5.57 15.09
N PRO A 344 29.02 -5.43 15.52
CA PRO A 344 29.46 -5.87 16.84
C PRO A 344 28.78 -5.08 17.96
N ILE A 345 28.67 -3.75 17.83
CA ILE A 345 28.00 -2.89 18.81
C ILE A 345 26.52 -3.28 18.96
N MET A 346 25.84 -3.66 17.87
CA MET A 346 24.45 -4.14 17.88
C MET A 346 24.28 -5.54 18.53
N LEU A 347 25.35 -6.31 18.67
CA LEU A 347 25.32 -7.71 19.18
C LEU A 347 25.70 -7.83 20.66
N THR A 348 26.51 -6.91 21.19
CA THR A 348 26.90 -6.85 22.61
C THR A 348 25.77 -6.31 23.48
#